data_AF-A0A222FJI3-F1
#
_entry.id   AF-A0A222FJI3-F1
#
_cell.length_a   1.000
_cell.length_b   1.000
_cell.length_c   1.000
_cell.angle_alpha   90.00
_cell.angle_beta   90.00
_cell.angle_gamma   90.00
#
_symmetry.space_group_name_H-M   'P 1'
#
loop_
_entity.id
_entity.type
_entity.pdbx_description
1 polymer ?
#
loop_
_entity_poly.entity_id
_entity_poly.type
_entity_poly.pdbx_seq_one_letter_code
_entity_poly.pdbx_strand_id
1 'polypeptide(L)'
;MKSHLFRYLLCVITFLIASISAVASQVTVVDEKGNPLSNVMVTQTPLEIYQLDKSDHGYVPERTLAYIDPSHTRFTDDKGQARFLHYQGEPVRIRIRAPEMADVMVETVGGDAIELEMKPITDALKLAESRPANTWLAALDFGQDEAAEELKKHYILQCGFCHQQGSAFFRRPRARENWQEIMDRMIGYGARIHDNAQETLPDLLATEYRQLYENPASIPKGTSWLPMIQESHITSWPIGDAFSQMHDLLHHSNGLIYVGDNLQDRMYEINPETGEFTVYKLKREVYDEHGGLMGARLASFPKHETYAGIHSFAESPKDGNIFITTSYQQRLVEFDPKTKEFTNHHMDAGYYPHTIRIDKQDRVWFTMALSNQVAMFDRVEKRFELFDLPSRNTQESLTISFMGIILKLMEWGVPIANWVSIDEQSSGLPMPYGIDITPNGDIWFARLLADSIGKIDAKTKQVTVYETPFKGPRRLRTDSKGNLWIAAFPESMIVKFDPIKEAFTNYPIPVYPLGSESPYSLNVDTERDIVWINGNTSDALYSYEIDADKWTHYPMPKRVTFTRDVEIAPNGDVYTTNSSFPSWHIEDAQPTLIRLKPVYSMK
;
A
#
# COMPACT_ATOMS: atom_id res chain seq x y z
N MET A 1 83.57 -13.86 -8.35
CA MET A 1 83.73 -12.44 -7.95
C MET A 1 82.39 -11.94 -7.42
N LYS A 2 82.38 -11.49 -6.16
CA LYS A 2 81.53 -10.47 -5.47
C LYS A 2 80.20 -10.07 -6.12
N SER A 3 79.06 -9.84 -5.46
CA SER A 3 78.54 -9.91 -4.07
C SER A 3 77.11 -9.30 -4.15
N HIS A 4 76.33 -9.39 -3.06
CA HIS A 4 74.96 -8.87 -2.80
C HIS A 4 73.88 -9.97 -2.99
N LEU A 5 73.43 -10.75 -2.01
CA LEU A 5 73.25 -10.67 -0.54
C LEU A 5 72.35 -9.53 -0.04
N PHE A 6 71.30 -9.93 0.71
CA PHE A 6 70.21 -9.20 1.41
C PHE A 6 68.95 -8.97 0.54
N ARG A 7 67.73 -9.41 0.89
CA ARG A 7 67.12 -9.91 2.14
C ARG A 7 65.88 -10.74 1.79
N TYR A 8 65.82 -12.00 2.24
CA TYR A 8 64.56 -12.72 2.48
C TYR A 8 64.43 -12.84 3.99
N LEU A 9 63.42 -12.19 4.57
CA LEU A 9 62.96 -12.55 5.91
C LEU A 9 61.45 -12.80 5.82
N LEU A 10 61.12 -14.06 6.08
CA LEU A 10 59.81 -14.63 6.22
C LEU A 10 59.07 -13.92 7.38
N CYS A 11 57.96 -13.24 7.09
CA CYS A 11 56.94 -12.94 8.10
C CYS A 11 55.68 -13.71 7.71
N VAL A 12 55.55 -14.93 8.24
CA VAL A 12 54.27 -15.63 8.27
C VAL A 12 53.46 -14.98 9.40
N ILE A 13 52.59 -14.04 9.04
CA ILE A 13 51.54 -13.56 9.93
C ILE A 13 50.37 -14.53 9.75
N THR A 14 50.24 -15.47 10.68
CA THR A 14 49.05 -16.28 10.84
C THR A 14 47.93 -15.38 11.35
N PHE A 15 47.05 -14.91 10.47
CA PHE A 15 45.78 -14.33 10.87
C PHE A 15 44.90 -15.47 11.38
N LEU A 16 44.92 -15.71 12.70
CA LEU A 16 43.79 -16.34 13.37
C LEU A 16 42.66 -15.31 13.35
N ILE A 17 41.80 -15.40 12.34
CA ILE A 17 40.45 -14.83 12.42
C ILE A 17 39.74 -15.66 13.48
N ALA A 18 39.73 -15.18 14.72
CA ALA A 18 38.76 -15.65 15.69
C ALA A 18 37.40 -15.28 15.11
N SER A 19 36.70 -16.28 14.57
CA SER A 19 35.28 -16.21 14.32
C SER A 19 34.61 -16.01 15.69
N ILE A 20 34.40 -14.74 16.06
CA ILE A 20 33.46 -14.40 17.11
C ILE A 20 32.12 -14.90 16.56
N SER A 21 31.70 -16.07 17.03
CA SER A 21 30.32 -16.50 16.86
C SER A 21 29.47 -15.40 17.48
N ALA A 22 28.90 -14.53 16.65
CA ALA A 22 27.94 -13.54 17.11
C ALA A 22 26.83 -14.32 17.83
N VAL A 23 26.79 -14.20 19.15
CA VAL A 23 25.74 -14.84 19.94
C VAL A 23 24.47 -14.10 19.56
N ALA A 24 23.54 -14.78 18.90
CA ALA A 24 22.27 -14.17 18.54
C ALA A 24 21.59 -13.62 19.80
N SER A 25 21.18 -12.36 19.75
CA SER A 25 20.32 -11.77 20.79
C SER A 25 19.06 -12.64 20.91
N GLN A 26 18.72 -13.07 22.12
CA GLN A 26 17.56 -13.93 22.35
C GLN A 26 16.57 -13.22 23.26
N VAL A 27 15.37 -12.98 22.73
CA VAL A 27 14.23 -12.51 23.51
C VAL A 27 13.35 -13.71 23.81
N THR A 28 13.16 -14.01 25.10
CA THR A 28 12.19 -15.01 25.57
C THR A 28 10.94 -14.29 26.08
N VAL A 29 9.76 -14.74 25.67
CA VAL A 29 8.48 -14.15 26.08
C VAL A 29 7.66 -15.17 26.86
N VAL A 30 7.15 -14.76 28.03
CA VAL A 30 6.36 -15.59 28.93
C VAL A 30 5.05 -14.93 29.36
N ASP A 31 4.10 -15.73 29.83
CA ASP A 31 2.90 -15.26 30.53
C ASP A 31 3.18 -14.94 32.02
N GLU A 32 2.19 -14.43 32.75
CA GLU A 32 2.28 -14.11 34.19
C GLU A 32 2.60 -15.34 35.08
N LYS A 33 2.56 -16.56 34.54
CA LYS A 33 2.89 -17.81 35.25
C LYS A 33 4.26 -18.35 34.83
N GLY A 34 4.99 -17.65 33.95
CA GLY A 34 6.27 -18.07 33.42
C GLY A 34 6.19 -19.11 32.30
N ASN A 35 5.01 -19.36 31.72
CA ASN A 35 4.89 -20.26 30.57
C ASN A 35 5.29 -19.52 29.29
N PRO A 36 6.00 -20.17 28.36
CA PRO A 36 6.40 -19.55 27.09
C PRO A 36 5.18 -19.19 26.23
N LEU A 37 5.24 -18.02 25.59
CA LEU A 37 4.22 -17.54 24.65
C LEU A 37 4.73 -17.62 23.20
N SER A 38 4.08 -18.45 22.38
CA SER A 38 4.35 -18.59 20.95
C SER A 38 3.67 -17.50 20.11
N ASN A 39 4.18 -17.25 18.91
CA ASN A 39 3.64 -16.30 17.93
C ASN A 39 3.60 -14.85 18.42
N VAL A 40 4.36 -14.50 19.46
CA VAL A 40 4.50 -13.11 19.90
C VAL A 40 5.40 -12.39 18.92
N MET A 41 4.93 -11.26 18.41
CA MET A 41 5.72 -10.39 17.55
C MET A 41 6.74 -9.63 18.39
N VAL A 42 8.01 -9.75 18.04
CA VAL A 42 9.15 -9.09 18.68
C VAL A 42 9.80 -8.17 17.67
N THR A 43 9.81 -6.86 17.93
CA THR A 43 10.45 -5.86 17.06
C THR A 43 11.67 -5.26 17.76
N GLN A 44 12.82 -5.32 17.11
CA GLN A 44 14.07 -4.69 17.50
C GLN A 44 14.28 -3.43 16.66
N THR A 45 14.40 -2.28 17.32
CA THR A 45 14.66 -0.98 16.70
C THR A 45 15.91 -0.36 17.34
N PRO A 46 16.88 0.15 16.57
CA PRO A 46 18.04 0.84 17.15
C PRO A 46 17.62 2.15 17.83
N LEU A 47 18.26 2.48 18.95
CA LEU A 47 18.03 3.76 19.65
C LEU A 47 18.89 4.88 19.09
N GLU A 48 20.12 4.55 18.71
CA GLU A 48 20.99 5.43 17.95
C GLU A 48 20.58 5.35 16.49
N ILE A 49 19.83 6.35 16.04
CA ILE A 49 19.43 6.50 14.65
C ILE A 49 20.32 7.53 13.96
N TYR A 50 20.62 7.31 12.69
CA TYR A 50 21.27 8.31 11.88
C TYR A 50 20.49 9.64 11.89
N GLN A 51 21.17 10.74 12.21
CA GLN A 51 20.56 12.07 12.20
C GLN A 51 20.42 12.54 10.75
N LEU A 52 19.19 12.48 10.23
CA LEU A 52 18.89 12.96 8.88
C LEU A 52 18.98 14.48 8.81
N ASP A 53 19.66 15.00 7.79
CA ASP A 53 19.49 16.39 7.37
C ASP A 53 18.06 16.55 6.87
N LYS A 54 17.28 17.43 7.53
CA LYS A 54 15.87 17.70 7.21
C LYS A 54 15.66 19.13 6.70
N SER A 55 16.71 19.74 6.15
CA SER A 55 16.70 21.14 5.70
C SER A 55 15.76 21.43 4.52
N ASP A 56 15.32 20.40 3.78
CA ASP A 56 14.32 20.52 2.71
C ASP A 56 12.89 20.30 3.24
N HIS A 57 12.39 21.29 4.00
CA HIS A 57 11.03 21.30 4.56
C HIS A 57 10.67 20.05 5.39
N GLY A 58 11.63 19.51 6.14
CA GLY A 58 11.44 18.30 6.95
C GLY A 58 11.91 17.01 6.27
N TYR A 59 12.37 17.08 5.02
CA TYR A 59 12.91 15.96 4.24
C TYR A 59 14.41 16.09 3.98
N VAL A 60 15.03 14.97 3.61
CA VAL A 60 16.40 14.93 3.10
C VAL A 60 16.49 15.76 1.82
N PRO A 61 17.48 16.67 1.69
CA PRO A 61 17.70 17.40 0.45
C PRO A 61 17.81 16.46 -0.75
N GLU A 62 17.20 16.87 -1.86
CA GLU A 62 17.23 16.04 -3.06
C GLU A 62 18.67 15.75 -3.53
N ARG A 63 18.86 14.58 -4.14
CA ARG A 63 20.15 14.09 -4.67
C ARG A 63 21.28 14.02 -3.63
N THR A 64 20.93 13.98 -2.34
CA THR A 64 21.88 13.77 -1.24
C THR A 64 21.77 12.34 -0.73
N LEU A 65 22.91 11.69 -0.57
CA LEU A 65 22.98 10.35 0.03
C LEU A 65 22.68 10.45 1.52
N ALA A 66 21.73 9.64 1.98
CA ALA A 66 21.38 9.48 3.38
C ALA A 66 21.30 7.99 3.75
N TYR A 67 21.20 7.73 5.06
CA TYR A 67 21.16 6.39 5.63
C TYR A 67 19.96 6.26 6.54
N ILE A 68 19.34 5.09 6.53
CA ILE A 68 18.22 4.76 7.38
C ILE A 68 18.39 3.39 8.03
N ASP A 69 18.39 3.38 9.35
CA ASP A 69 18.45 2.16 10.12
C ASP A 69 17.07 1.48 10.16
N PRO A 70 16.95 0.21 9.71
CA PRO A 70 15.68 -0.49 9.76
C PRO A 70 15.31 -0.94 11.17
N SER A 71 14.03 -1.21 11.40
CA SER A 71 13.63 -2.14 12.46
C SER A 71 13.48 -3.55 11.91
N HIS A 72 13.78 -4.53 12.75
CA HIS A 72 13.64 -5.96 12.44
C HIS A 72 12.57 -6.58 13.32
N THR A 73 11.64 -7.32 12.73
CA THR A 73 10.55 -7.98 13.45
C THR A 73 10.58 -9.48 13.21
N ARG A 74 10.55 -10.23 14.31
CA ARG A 74 10.49 -11.69 14.38
C ARG A 74 9.25 -12.12 15.16
N PHE A 75 8.97 -13.41 15.15
CA PHE A 75 7.92 -14.01 15.97
C PHE A 75 8.53 -15.07 16.87
N THR A 76 7.98 -15.24 18.08
CA THR A 76 8.45 -16.26 19.01
C THR A 76 8.05 -17.66 18.56
N ASP A 77 8.97 -18.61 18.71
CA ASP A 77 8.69 -20.03 18.52
C ASP A 77 7.83 -20.63 19.66
N ASP A 78 7.58 -21.94 19.61
CA ASP A 78 6.83 -22.67 20.65
C ASP A 78 7.51 -22.66 22.04
N LYS A 79 8.77 -22.23 22.13
CA LYS A 79 9.50 -22.02 23.39
C LYS A 79 9.48 -20.55 23.83
N GLY A 80 8.71 -19.70 23.16
CA GLY A 80 8.63 -18.28 23.43
C GLY A 80 9.87 -17.51 22.98
N GLN A 81 10.71 -18.05 22.09
CA GLN A 81 12.00 -17.44 21.73
C GLN A 81 11.97 -16.78 20.37
N ALA A 82 12.47 -15.54 20.29
CA ALA A 82 12.79 -14.85 19.05
C ALA A 82 14.28 -14.46 19.04
N ARG A 83 14.95 -14.67 17.90
CA ARG A 83 16.41 -14.44 17.79
C ARG A 83 16.74 -13.35 16.77
N PHE A 84 17.69 -12.50 17.14
CA PHE A 84 18.17 -11.41 16.30
C PHE A 84 19.69 -11.50 16.10
N LEU A 85 20.12 -11.17 14.88
CA LEU A 85 21.53 -11.10 14.50
C LEU A 85 22.01 -9.66 14.28
N HIS A 86 21.10 -8.69 14.34
CA HIS A 86 21.38 -7.27 14.08
C HIS A 86 21.72 -6.54 15.39
N TYR A 87 22.38 -5.38 15.26
CA TYR A 87 22.65 -4.43 16.34
C TYR A 87 23.41 -5.02 17.54
N GLN A 88 24.35 -5.95 17.30
CA GLN A 88 25.12 -6.60 18.36
C GLN A 88 26.04 -5.60 19.07
N GLY A 89 25.90 -5.47 20.39
CA GLY A 89 26.61 -4.49 21.21
C GLY A 89 26.03 -3.07 21.16
N GLU A 90 24.95 -2.84 20.42
CA GLU A 90 24.36 -1.51 20.23
C GLU A 90 23.07 -1.33 21.06
N PRO A 91 22.74 -0.10 21.50
CA PRO A 91 21.53 0.17 22.23
C PRO A 91 20.29 0.02 21.33
N VAL A 92 19.35 -0.83 21.76
CA VAL A 92 18.11 -1.14 21.03
C VAL A 92 16.89 -1.04 21.92
N ARG A 93 15.75 -0.74 21.30
CA ARG A 93 14.42 -0.92 21.87
C ARG A 93 13.84 -2.23 21.37
N ILE A 94 13.40 -3.07 22.31
CA ILE A 94 12.60 -4.27 22.03
C ILE A 94 11.14 -3.97 22.35
N ARG A 95 10.25 -4.18 21.39
CA ARG A 95 8.80 -4.17 21.57
C ARG A 95 8.25 -5.57 21.36
N ILE A 96 7.47 -6.08 22.31
CA ILE A 96 6.70 -7.31 22.15
C ILE A 96 5.20 -7.02 22.07
N ARG A 97 4.51 -7.74 21.18
CA ARG A 97 3.10 -7.56 20.87
C ARG A 97 2.45 -8.89 20.54
N ALA A 98 1.23 -9.09 21.03
CA ALA A 98 0.37 -10.20 20.66
C ALA A 98 -1.10 -9.77 20.77
N PRO A 99 -2.03 -10.41 20.04
CA PRO A 99 -3.46 -10.13 20.16
C PRO A 99 -3.94 -10.24 21.61
N GLU A 100 -4.74 -9.26 22.05
CA GLU A 100 -5.35 -9.21 23.40
C GLU A 100 -4.36 -9.09 24.58
N MET A 101 -3.06 -8.96 24.31
CA MET A 101 -2.01 -8.74 25.31
C MET A 101 -1.49 -7.30 25.27
N ALA A 102 -1.14 -6.75 26.43
CA ALA A 102 -0.56 -5.42 26.52
C ALA A 102 0.84 -5.42 25.90
N ASP A 103 1.10 -4.47 25.00
CA ASP A 103 2.44 -4.26 24.45
C ASP A 103 3.44 -3.96 25.57
N VAL A 104 4.63 -4.57 25.50
CA VAL A 104 5.74 -4.28 26.41
C VAL A 104 6.90 -3.73 25.60
N MET A 105 7.51 -2.66 26.09
CA MET A 105 8.69 -2.04 25.49
C MET A 105 9.80 -1.91 26.53
N VAL A 106 11.00 -2.34 26.15
CA VAL A 106 12.22 -2.21 26.97
C VAL A 106 13.38 -1.71 26.12
N GLU A 107 14.30 -1.00 26.76
CA GLU A 107 15.57 -0.62 26.16
C GLU A 107 16.67 -1.52 26.73
N THR A 108 17.54 -2.02 25.85
CA THR A 108 18.59 -3.00 26.17
C THR A 108 19.74 -2.86 25.19
N VAL A 109 20.75 -3.74 25.26
CA VAL A 109 21.82 -3.84 24.29
C VAL A 109 21.58 -5.06 23.41
N GLY A 110 21.70 -4.90 22.09
CA GLY A 110 21.54 -6.03 21.18
C GLY A 110 22.62 -7.08 21.45
N GLY A 111 22.21 -8.34 21.55
CA GLY A 111 23.07 -9.46 21.95
C GLY A 111 22.80 -9.95 23.36
N ASP A 112 22.15 -9.13 24.20
CA ASP A 112 21.70 -9.56 25.52
C ASP A 112 20.58 -10.61 25.39
N ALA A 113 20.62 -11.62 26.26
CA ALA A 113 19.49 -12.52 26.45
C ALA A 113 18.54 -11.92 27.48
N ILE A 114 17.30 -11.65 27.08
CA ILE A 114 16.29 -11.04 27.95
C ILE A 114 15.03 -11.90 28.00
N GLU A 115 14.38 -11.89 29.16
CA GLU A 115 13.06 -12.49 29.36
C GLU A 115 12.04 -11.39 29.64
N LEU A 116 10.91 -11.42 28.93
CA LEU A 116 9.87 -10.41 29.02
C LEU A 116 8.51 -11.09 29.28
N GLU A 117 7.79 -10.56 30.27
CA GLU A 117 6.46 -11.02 30.64
C GLU A 117 5.39 -10.20 29.90
N MET A 118 4.40 -10.85 29.30
CA MET A 118 3.21 -10.18 28.76
C MET A 118 1.99 -10.37 29.65
N LYS A 119 1.18 -9.31 29.78
CA LYS A 119 -0.06 -9.31 30.55
C LYS A 119 -1.29 -9.16 29.65
N PRO A 120 -2.38 -9.89 29.90
CA PRO A 120 -3.64 -9.67 29.20
C PRO A 120 -4.16 -8.24 29.40
N ILE A 121 -4.82 -7.69 28.38
CA ILE A 121 -5.51 -6.41 28.51
C ILE A 121 -6.85 -6.66 29.21
N THR A 122 -7.01 -6.15 30.44
CA THR A 122 -8.22 -6.35 31.25
C THR A 122 -9.23 -5.20 31.15
N ASP A 123 -8.78 -4.01 30.79
CA ASP A 123 -9.67 -2.87 30.52
C ASP A 123 -10.37 -3.06 29.17
N ALA A 124 -11.70 -3.05 29.19
CA ALA A 124 -12.51 -3.39 28.01
C ALA A 124 -12.30 -2.41 26.85
N LEU A 125 -12.13 -1.11 27.13
CA LEU A 125 -11.90 -0.10 26.10
C LEU A 125 -10.51 -0.25 25.49
N LYS A 126 -9.46 -0.39 26.32
CA LYS A 126 -8.10 -0.66 25.82
C LYS A 126 -8.02 -1.94 25.01
N LEU A 127 -8.75 -2.99 25.42
CA LEU A 127 -8.81 -4.24 24.68
C LEU A 127 -9.44 -4.02 23.30
N ALA A 128 -10.56 -3.30 23.23
CA ALA A 128 -11.19 -2.93 21.97
C ALA A 128 -10.27 -2.07 21.09
N GLU A 129 -9.61 -1.05 21.65
CA GLU A 129 -8.68 -0.16 20.94
C GLU A 129 -7.45 -0.90 20.41
N SER A 130 -7.00 -1.95 21.10
CA SER A 130 -5.87 -2.78 20.66
C SER A 130 -6.15 -3.57 19.38
N ARG A 131 -7.43 -3.73 19.00
CA ARG A 131 -7.87 -4.53 17.86
C ARG A 131 -7.84 -3.75 16.53
N PRO A 132 -7.55 -4.44 15.42
CA PRO A 132 -7.49 -3.84 14.08
C PRO A 132 -8.82 -3.23 13.62
N ALA A 133 -8.81 -2.36 12.60
CA ALA A 133 -10.01 -1.66 12.13
C ALA A 133 -11.13 -2.57 11.63
N ASN A 134 -10.79 -3.75 11.10
CA ASN A 134 -11.76 -4.69 10.56
C ASN A 134 -12.74 -5.15 11.64
N THR A 135 -12.29 -5.33 12.89
CA THR A 135 -13.19 -5.72 14.00
C THR A 135 -14.18 -4.61 14.35
N TRP A 136 -13.75 -3.36 14.26
CA TRP A 136 -14.61 -2.20 14.50
C TRP A 136 -15.60 -2.00 13.36
N LEU A 137 -15.16 -2.13 12.12
CA LEU A 137 -16.02 -2.08 10.93
C LEU A 137 -17.07 -3.21 10.95
N ALA A 138 -16.68 -4.40 11.40
CA ALA A 138 -17.60 -5.52 11.57
C ALA A 138 -18.66 -5.25 12.66
N ALA A 139 -18.30 -4.50 13.70
CA ALA A 139 -19.20 -4.19 14.82
C ALA A 139 -20.22 -3.08 14.52
N LEU A 140 -20.00 -2.26 13.49
CA LEU A 140 -20.99 -1.25 13.07
C LEU A 140 -22.22 -1.95 12.49
N ASP A 141 -23.39 -1.67 13.07
CA ASP A 141 -24.68 -2.16 12.57
C ASP A 141 -25.25 -1.18 11.54
N PHE A 142 -25.36 -1.64 10.29
CA PHE A 142 -25.99 -0.90 9.21
C PHE A 142 -27.45 -1.35 9.00
N GLY A 143 -27.89 -2.42 9.68
CA GLY A 143 -29.06 -3.20 9.33
C GLY A 143 -28.69 -4.53 8.67
N GLN A 144 -29.71 -5.31 8.32
CA GLN A 144 -29.58 -6.69 7.80
C GLN A 144 -30.29 -6.88 6.44
N ASP A 145 -30.86 -5.82 5.88
CA ASP A 145 -31.47 -5.87 4.56
C ASP A 145 -30.46 -5.55 3.46
N GLU A 146 -30.83 -5.81 2.21
CA GLU A 146 -29.97 -5.59 1.04
C GLU A 146 -29.52 -4.14 0.91
N ALA A 147 -30.37 -3.17 1.27
CA ALA A 147 -30.04 -1.75 1.22
C ALA A 147 -28.96 -1.38 2.26
N ALA A 148 -29.04 -1.96 3.47
CA ALA A 148 -28.03 -1.82 4.51
C ALA A 148 -26.68 -2.42 4.10
N GLU A 149 -26.69 -3.60 3.47
CA GLU A 149 -25.47 -4.25 2.96
C GLU A 149 -24.81 -3.40 1.88
N GLU A 150 -25.56 -2.90 0.91
CA GLU A 150 -25.04 -2.04 -0.15
C GLU A 150 -24.55 -0.69 0.40
N LEU A 151 -25.24 -0.10 1.40
CA LEU A 151 -24.77 1.11 2.09
C LEU A 151 -23.44 0.86 2.81
N LYS A 152 -23.27 -0.31 3.45
CA LYS A 152 -22.02 -0.67 4.12
C LYS A 152 -20.87 -0.85 3.13
N LYS A 153 -21.12 -1.54 2.00
CA LYS A 153 -20.14 -1.67 0.92
C LYS A 153 -19.75 -0.32 0.33
N HIS A 154 -20.73 0.57 0.12
CA HIS A 154 -20.49 1.92 -0.36
C HIS A 154 -19.66 2.75 0.63
N TYR A 155 -19.99 2.67 1.92
CA TYR A 155 -19.20 3.29 2.99
C TYR A 155 -17.75 2.79 2.97
N ILE A 156 -17.53 1.48 2.86
CA ILE A 156 -16.17 0.91 2.75
C ILE A 156 -15.46 1.47 1.51
N LEU A 157 -16.11 1.44 0.35
CA LEU A 157 -15.54 1.87 -0.92
C LEU A 157 -15.13 3.35 -0.92
N GLN A 158 -15.92 4.22 -0.28
CA GLN A 158 -15.72 5.68 -0.30
C GLN A 158 -14.97 6.23 0.91
N CYS A 159 -14.94 5.54 2.05
CA CYS A 159 -14.23 6.00 3.24
C CYS A 159 -12.92 5.24 3.47
N GLY A 160 -12.84 3.98 3.03
CA GLY A 160 -11.71 3.08 3.29
C GLY A 160 -10.56 3.17 2.31
N PHE A 161 -10.65 3.94 1.22
CA PHE A 161 -9.63 3.90 0.16
C PHE A 161 -8.39 4.78 0.41
N CYS A 162 -8.46 5.74 1.33
CA CYS A 162 -7.32 6.60 1.68
C CYS A 162 -6.62 6.12 2.96
N HIS A 163 -7.42 5.82 3.97
CA HIS A 163 -6.99 5.34 5.27
C HIS A 163 -8.05 4.40 5.83
N GLN A 164 -7.67 3.52 6.75
CA GLN A 164 -8.63 2.72 7.50
C GLN A 164 -9.26 3.50 8.66
N GLN A 165 -10.43 3.06 9.12
CA GLN A 165 -11.15 3.62 10.28
C GLN A 165 -10.61 3.06 11.60
N GLY A 166 -9.28 2.96 11.71
CA GLY A 166 -8.57 2.26 12.78
C GLY A 166 -8.03 3.14 13.90
N SER A 167 -7.79 4.43 13.63
CA SER A 167 -7.19 5.32 14.63
C SER A 167 -8.17 5.63 15.78
N ALA A 168 -7.63 5.82 16.99
CA ALA A 168 -8.41 6.31 18.14
C ALA A 168 -9.12 7.64 17.84
N PHE A 169 -8.49 8.49 17.02
CA PHE A 169 -9.12 9.72 16.54
C PHE A 169 -10.43 9.43 15.79
N PHE A 170 -10.46 8.43 14.90
CA PHE A 170 -11.66 8.10 14.13
C PHE A 170 -12.75 7.49 15.00
N ARG A 171 -12.39 6.52 15.86
CA ARG A 171 -13.34 5.69 16.63
C ARG A 171 -14.01 6.41 17.81
N ARG A 172 -13.62 7.65 18.12
CA ARG A 172 -14.22 8.43 19.21
C ARG A 172 -15.68 8.79 18.89
N PRO A 173 -16.60 8.76 19.87
CA PRO A 173 -17.96 9.27 19.68
C PRO A 173 -17.97 10.73 19.23
N ARG A 174 -18.86 11.07 18.30
CA ARG A 174 -19.03 12.42 17.76
C ARG A 174 -20.52 12.71 17.56
N ALA A 175 -20.88 13.99 17.59
CA ALA A 175 -22.22 14.43 17.21
C ALA A 175 -22.43 14.26 15.69
N ARG A 176 -23.69 14.22 15.27
CA ARG A 176 -24.09 14.10 13.86
C ARG A 176 -23.46 15.18 13.00
N GLU A 177 -23.44 16.41 13.49
CA GLU A 177 -22.93 17.59 12.77
C GLU A 177 -21.44 17.45 12.46
N ASN A 178 -20.66 16.91 13.41
CA ASN A 178 -19.26 16.63 13.19
C ASN A 178 -19.02 15.51 12.17
N TRP A 179 -19.91 14.51 12.09
CA TRP A 179 -19.83 13.49 11.04
C TRP A 179 -20.17 14.07 9.67
N GLN A 180 -21.14 14.98 9.58
CA GLN A 180 -21.44 15.71 8.35
C GLN A 180 -20.23 16.52 7.87
N GLU A 181 -19.58 17.29 8.76
CA GLU A 181 -18.38 18.06 8.41
C GLU A 181 -17.23 17.17 7.89
N ILE A 182 -17.05 15.99 8.48
CA ILE A 182 -16.04 15.02 8.01
C ILE A 182 -16.40 14.54 6.62
N MET A 183 -17.68 14.23 6.38
CA MET A 183 -18.17 13.74 5.11
C MET A 183 -17.97 14.77 4.00
N ASP A 184 -18.41 16.01 4.23
CA ASP A 184 -18.25 17.13 3.30
C ASP A 184 -16.77 17.34 2.94
N ARG A 185 -15.88 17.19 3.93
CA ARG A 185 -14.44 17.27 3.70
C ARG A 185 -13.91 16.10 2.86
N MET A 186 -14.35 14.87 3.11
CA MET A 186 -13.92 13.71 2.31
C MET A 186 -14.45 13.79 0.87
N ILE A 187 -15.67 14.31 0.67
CA ILE A 187 -16.23 14.59 -0.66
C ILE A 187 -15.40 15.66 -1.37
N GLY A 188 -15.03 16.74 -0.67
CA GLY A 188 -14.09 17.74 -1.18
C GLY A 188 -12.72 17.14 -1.57
N TYR A 189 -12.27 16.11 -0.85
CA TYR A 189 -11.06 15.35 -1.17
C TYR A 189 -11.29 14.25 -2.23
N GLY A 190 -12.48 14.15 -2.82
CA GLY A 190 -12.78 13.27 -3.95
C GLY A 190 -13.49 11.96 -3.63
N ALA A 191 -13.95 11.75 -2.39
CA ALA A 191 -14.89 10.67 -2.10
C ALA A 191 -16.22 10.91 -2.84
N ARG A 192 -16.81 9.86 -3.41
CA ARG A 192 -18.07 9.95 -4.18
C ARG A 192 -19.20 9.30 -3.41
N ILE A 193 -19.53 9.86 -2.26
CA ILE A 193 -20.63 9.37 -1.41
C ILE A 193 -21.94 9.82 -2.06
N HIS A 194 -22.89 8.90 -2.30
CA HIS A 194 -24.15 9.24 -2.96
C HIS A 194 -25.08 9.99 -2.01
N ASP A 195 -25.99 10.81 -2.55
CA ASP A 195 -26.75 11.79 -1.75
C ASP A 195 -27.54 11.15 -0.61
N ASN A 196 -28.22 10.02 -0.86
CA ASN A 196 -28.95 9.26 0.18
C ASN A 196 -28.02 8.79 1.33
N ALA A 197 -26.79 8.38 1.01
CA ALA A 197 -25.80 8.00 2.02
C ALA A 197 -25.29 9.23 2.80
N GLN A 198 -25.22 10.40 2.14
CA GLN A 198 -24.81 11.63 2.83
C GLN A 198 -25.80 12.07 3.91
N GLU A 199 -27.10 11.81 3.70
CA GLU A 199 -28.13 12.12 4.69
C GLU A 199 -28.14 11.13 5.86
N THR A 200 -27.91 9.84 5.58
CA THR A 200 -28.12 8.73 6.52
C THR A 200 -26.88 8.37 7.34
N LEU A 201 -25.69 8.36 6.73
CA LEU A 201 -24.45 7.95 7.38
C LEU A 201 -24.09 8.81 8.61
N PRO A 202 -24.28 10.14 8.64
CA PRO A 202 -23.92 10.93 9.82
C PRO A 202 -24.67 10.52 11.09
N ASP A 203 -25.96 10.20 10.96
CA ASP A 203 -26.80 9.74 12.07
C ASP A 203 -26.42 8.34 12.53
N LEU A 204 -26.20 7.44 11.55
CA LEU A 204 -25.73 6.07 11.80
C LEU A 204 -24.39 6.08 12.53
N LEU A 205 -23.38 6.76 11.99
CA LEU A 205 -22.03 6.80 12.57
C LEU A 205 -22.01 7.48 13.94
N ALA A 206 -22.82 8.53 14.16
CA ALA A 206 -22.95 9.17 15.48
C ALA A 206 -23.53 8.20 16.53
N THR A 207 -24.49 7.38 16.12
CA THR A 207 -25.17 6.41 16.99
C THR A 207 -24.29 5.22 17.27
N GLU A 208 -23.79 4.55 16.23
CA GLU A 208 -23.03 3.32 16.32
C GLU A 208 -21.71 3.52 17.07
N TYR A 209 -20.92 4.55 16.73
CA TYR A 209 -19.66 4.79 17.46
C TYR A 209 -19.88 5.17 18.93
N ARG A 210 -20.99 5.83 19.27
CA ARG A 210 -21.35 6.07 20.68
C ARG A 210 -21.65 4.76 21.38
N GLN A 211 -22.51 3.91 20.80
CA GLN A 211 -22.88 2.63 21.38
C GLN A 211 -21.68 1.70 21.55
N LEU A 212 -20.80 1.61 20.55
CA LEU A 212 -19.58 0.81 20.62
C LEU A 212 -18.60 1.32 21.67
N TYR A 213 -18.48 2.64 21.85
CA TYR A 213 -17.61 3.22 22.88
C TYR A 213 -18.17 3.05 24.30
N GLU A 214 -19.50 3.09 24.46
CA GLU A 214 -20.17 2.81 25.73
C GLU A 214 -20.17 1.30 26.06
N ASN A 215 -20.07 0.44 25.05
CA ASN A 215 -20.09 -1.02 25.19
C ASN A 215 -18.89 -1.69 24.48
N PRO A 216 -17.62 -1.36 24.82
CA PRO A 216 -16.45 -1.79 24.06
C PRO A 216 -16.25 -3.31 24.02
N ALA A 217 -16.88 -4.06 24.92
CA ALA A 217 -16.90 -5.51 24.90
C ALA A 217 -17.67 -6.12 23.71
N SER A 218 -18.53 -5.34 23.02
CA SER A 218 -19.25 -5.78 21.82
C SER A 218 -18.35 -5.87 20.58
N ILE A 219 -17.21 -5.17 20.59
CA ILE A 219 -16.22 -5.29 19.51
C ILE A 219 -15.77 -6.75 19.46
N PRO A 220 -15.84 -7.41 18.29
CA PRO A 220 -15.43 -8.81 18.17
C PRO A 220 -13.91 -8.97 18.20
N LYS A 221 -13.44 -10.19 18.40
CA LYS A 221 -12.02 -10.53 18.26
C LYS A 221 -11.61 -10.53 16.79
N GLY A 222 -10.33 -10.23 16.54
CA GLY A 222 -9.72 -10.32 15.22
C GLY A 222 -9.18 -11.72 14.92
N THR A 223 -8.62 -11.88 13.73
CA THR A 223 -7.90 -13.09 13.28
C THR A 223 -6.76 -13.46 14.23
N SER A 224 -6.72 -14.72 14.68
CA SER A 224 -5.61 -15.25 15.47
C SER A 224 -4.33 -15.40 14.64
N TRP A 225 -3.18 -15.26 15.28
CA TRP A 225 -1.88 -15.45 14.65
C TRP A 225 -1.46 -16.92 14.71
N LEU A 226 -1.21 -17.51 13.55
CA LEU A 226 -0.94 -18.95 13.40
C LEU A 226 0.57 -19.26 13.41
N PRO A 227 0.99 -20.47 13.83
CA PRO A 227 2.42 -20.85 13.94
C PRO A 227 3.26 -20.67 12.68
N MET A 228 2.64 -20.67 11.49
CA MET A 228 3.36 -20.50 10.22
C MET A 228 4.11 -19.17 10.07
N ILE A 229 3.82 -18.16 10.90
CA ILE A 229 4.53 -16.87 10.87
C ILE A 229 5.85 -16.90 11.63
N GLN A 230 6.12 -17.93 12.45
CA GLN A 230 7.30 -18.01 13.34
C GLN A 230 8.63 -17.87 12.58
N GLU A 231 8.69 -18.35 11.35
CA GLU A 231 9.89 -18.30 10.51
C GLU A 231 9.96 -17.06 9.60
N SER A 232 8.91 -16.23 9.59
CA SER A 232 8.89 -15.01 8.75
C SER A 232 9.77 -13.91 9.33
N HIS A 233 10.26 -13.02 8.46
CA HIS A 233 11.00 -11.81 8.85
C HIS A 233 10.31 -10.59 8.28
N ILE A 234 10.15 -9.55 9.10
CA ILE A 234 9.78 -8.24 8.57
C ILE A 234 10.92 -7.26 8.84
N THR A 235 11.34 -6.53 7.81
CA THR A 235 12.28 -5.41 7.92
C THR A 235 11.57 -4.14 7.49
N SER A 236 11.71 -3.06 8.25
CA SER A 236 10.95 -1.83 8.09
C SER A 236 11.85 -0.61 8.08
N TRP A 237 11.82 0.19 7.01
CA TRP A 237 12.58 1.43 6.87
C TRP A 237 11.65 2.66 6.95
N PRO A 238 11.73 3.49 8.02
CA PRO A 238 10.87 4.67 8.18
C PRO A 238 11.19 5.82 7.20
N ILE A 239 10.46 5.93 6.11
CA ILE A 239 10.65 6.97 5.08
C ILE A 239 9.55 8.03 5.12
N GLY A 240 9.85 9.24 4.63
CA GLY A 240 8.91 10.36 4.65
C GLY A 240 8.59 10.87 6.06
N ASP A 241 7.49 11.62 6.17
CA ASP A 241 6.97 12.14 7.43
C ASP A 241 5.45 11.92 7.58
N ALA A 242 4.84 12.49 8.62
CA ALA A 242 3.41 12.34 8.91
C ALA A 242 2.46 12.89 7.81
N PHE A 243 2.98 13.69 6.87
CA PHE A 243 2.27 14.28 5.73
C PHE A 243 2.62 13.61 4.40
N SER A 244 3.55 12.67 4.40
CA SER A 244 3.85 11.85 3.23
C SER A 244 2.73 10.85 2.94
N GLN A 245 2.64 10.46 1.67
CA GLN A 245 1.86 9.31 1.22
C GLN A 245 2.73 8.46 0.31
N MET A 246 3.40 7.47 0.90
CA MET A 246 4.12 6.44 0.13
C MET A 246 3.09 5.66 -0.69
N HIS A 247 2.97 5.95 -1.97
CA HIS A 247 1.82 5.55 -2.78
C HIS A 247 2.00 4.17 -3.40
N ASP A 248 2.73 4.08 -4.52
CA ASP A 248 3.17 2.83 -5.14
C ASP A 248 4.69 2.72 -5.02
N LEU A 249 5.21 1.51 -5.27
CA LEU A 249 6.64 1.21 -5.25
C LEU A 249 7.03 0.32 -6.44
N LEU A 250 8.34 0.21 -6.68
CA LEU A 250 8.92 -0.67 -7.69
C LEU A 250 10.15 -1.37 -7.12
N HIS A 251 10.18 -2.70 -7.20
CA HIS A 251 11.42 -3.45 -7.06
C HIS A 251 12.12 -3.47 -8.42
N HIS A 252 13.20 -2.72 -8.58
CA HIS A 252 13.88 -2.58 -9.86
C HIS A 252 14.92 -3.69 -10.07
N SER A 253 15.22 -4.03 -11.32
CA SER A 253 16.18 -5.10 -11.69
C SER A 253 17.60 -4.89 -11.17
N ASN A 254 17.98 -3.66 -10.80
CA ASN A 254 19.26 -3.35 -10.15
C ASN A 254 19.30 -3.68 -8.64
N GLY A 255 18.21 -4.19 -8.06
CA GLY A 255 18.09 -4.55 -6.65
C GLY A 255 17.71 -3.40 -5.71
N LEU A 256 17.52 -2.18 -6.23
CA LEU A 256 17.03 -1.04 -5.45
C LEU A 256 15.50 -0.98 -5.47
N ILE A 257 14.94 -0.36 -4.43
CA ILE A 257 13.51 -0.10 -4.31
C ILE A 257 13.23 1.37 -4.57
N TYR A 258 12.29 1.65 -5.46
CA TYR A 258 11.81 3.01 -5.71
C TYR A 258 10.43 3.19 -5.08
N VAL A 259 10.24 4.27 -4.33
CA VAL A 259 8.95 4.56 -3.66
C VAL A 259 8.53 6.00 -3.97
N GLY A 260 7.28 6.19 -4.38
CA GLY A 260 6.75 7.53 -4.67
C GLY A 260 5.95 8.13 -3.53
N ASP A 261 6.24 9.38 -3.17
CA ASP A 261 5.45 10.18 -2.24
C ASP A 261 4.48 11.08 -3.01
N ASN A 262 3.22 10.65 -3.14
CA ASN A 262 2.21 11.32 -3.97
C ASN A 262 1.90 12.76 -3.54
N LEU A 263 2.04 13.07 -2.24
CA LEU A 263 1.69 14.38 -1.68
C LEU A 263 2.86 15.38 -1.68
N GLN A 264 4.05 14.91 -2.02
CA GLN A 264 5.29 15.69 -1.94
C GLN A 264 6.14 15.64 -3.22
N ASP A 265 5.71 14.93 -4.27
CA ASP A 265 6.45 14.72 -5.53
C ASP A 265 7.91 14.26 -5.35
N ARG A 266 8.12 13.41 -4.36
CA ARG A 266 9.43 12.86 -4.02
C ARG A 266 9.47 11.38 -4.36
N MET A 267 10.51 10.96 -5.04
CA MET A 267 10.82 9.56 -5.29
C MET A 267 12.03 9.17 -4.44
N TYR A 268 11.86 8.16 -3.60
CA TYR A 268 12.93 7.57 -2.81
C TYR A 268 13.56 6.44 -3.62
N GLU A 269 14.87 6.42 -3.75
CA GLU A 269 15.67 5.31 -4.24
C GLU A 269 16.40 4.71 -3.03
N ILE A 270 16.08 3.46 -2.68
CA ILE A 270 16.52 2.84 -1.42
C ILE A 270 17.25 1.53 -1.73
N ASN A 271 18.42 1.36 -1.13
CA ASN A 271 19.14 0.09 -1.10
C ASN A 271 18.65 -0.73 0.11
N PRO A 272 17.88 -1.81 -0.11
CA PRO A 272 17.30 -2.59 0.99
C PRO A 272 18.33 -3.49 1.71
N GLU A 273 19.57 -3.56 1.25
CA GLU A 273 20.63 -4.33 1.89
C GLU A 273 21.53 -3.45 2.78
N THR A 274 21.71 -2.17 2.43
CA THR A 274 22.58 -1.24 3.21
C THR A 274 21.79 -0.18 4.01
N GLY A 275 20.53 0.07 3.67
CA GLY A 275 19.77 1.20 4.23
C GLY A 275 20.17 2.56 3.64
N GLU A 276 21.03 2.60 2.62
CA GLU A 276 21.32 3.82 1.87
C GLU A 276 20.10 4.26 1.07
N PHE A 277 19.83 5.55 1.04
CA PHE A 277 18.79 6.09 0.16
C PHE A 277 19.13 7.47 -0.37
N THR A 278 18.51 7.82 -1.49
CA THR A 278 18.54 9.16 -2.09
C THR A 278 17.12 9.56 -2.49
N VAL A 279 16.78 10.84 -2.29
CA VAL A 279 15.48 11.40 -2.67
C VAL A 279 15.63 12.24 -3.93
N TYR A 280 14.71 12.09 -4.88
CA TYR A 280 14.64 12.89 -6.10
C TYR A 280 13.28 13.57 -6.19
N LYS A 281 13.24 14.85 -6.57
CA LYS A 281 11.98 15.52 -6.90
C LYS A 281 11.67 15.35 -8.37
N LEU A 282 10.39 15.15 -8.69
CA LEU A 282 9.96 15.11 -10.09
C LEU A 282 10.28 16.43 -10.79
N LYS A 283 10.71 16.32 -12.05
CA LYS A 283 10.99 17.49 -12.89
C LYS A 283 9.72 18.29 -13.11
N ARG A 284 9.75 19.54 -12.65
CA ARG A 284 8.71 20.55 -12.91
C ARG A 284 8.95 21.24 -14.25
N GLU A 285 7.87 21.54 -14.94
CA GLU A 285 7.87 22.48 -16.07
C GLU A 285 7.53 23.88 -15.57
N VAL A 286 7.89 24.92 -16.34
CA VAL A 286 7.74 26.33 -15.92
C VAL A 286 6.27 26.73 -15.71
N TYR A 287 5.36 26.04 -16.38
CA TYR A 287 3.91 26.26 -16.30
C TYR A 287 3.22 25.41 -15.23
N ASP A 288 3.98 24.62 -14.45
CA ASP A 288 3.38 23.77 -13.42
C ASP A 288 2.88 24.59 -12.25
N GLU A 289 1.60 24.42 -11.92
CA GLU A 289 0.99 25.01 -10.75
C GLU A 289 0.93 24.02 -9.58
N HIS A 290 0.88 24.57 -8.37
CA HIS A 290 0.79 23.76 -7.16
C HIS A 290 -0.51 22.95 -7.15
N GLY A 291 -0.40 21.64 -6.95
CA GLY A 291 -1.47 20.66 -7.04
C GLY A 291 -1.97 20.37 -8.45
N GLY A 292 -1.33 20.93 -9.48
CA GLY A 292 -1.66 20.70 -10.90
C GLY A 292 -3.14 20.93 -11.19
N LEU A 293 -3.74 20.04 -11.99
CA LEU A 293 -5.17 20.07 -12.34
C LEU A 293 -6.11 19.80 -11.14
N MET A 294 -5.56 19.59 -9.95
CA MET A 294 -6.27 19.26 -8.71
C MET A 294 -5.94 20.24 -7.57
N GLY A 295 -5.40 21.43 -7.87
CA GLY A 295 -4.90 22.40 -6.89
C GLY A 295 -5.85 22.72 -5.74
N ALA A 296 -7.15 22.85 -6.01
CA ALA A 296 -8.15 23.15 -4.98
C ALA A 296 -8.51 21.95 -4.09
N ARG A 297 -8.32 20.72 -4.57
CA ARG A 297 -8.78 19.48 -3.89
C ARG A 297 -8.18 19.34 -2.49
N LEU A 298 -6.90 19.65 -2.33
CA LEU A 298 -6.17 19.50 -1.07
C LEU A 298 -5.73 20.84 -0.48
N ALA A 299 -6.39 21.94 -0.84
CA ALA A 299 -6.03 23.28 -0.38
C ALA A 299 -6.14 23.47 1.15
N SER A 300 -6.97 22.66 1.82
CA SER A 300 -7.11 22.63 3.28
C SER A 300 -6.22 21.57 3.96
N PHE A 301 -5.46 20.80 3.18
CA PHE A 301 -4.52 19.82 3.73
C PHE A 301 -3.26 20.53 4.25
N PRO A 302 -2.80 20.27 5.49
CA PRO A 302 -1.83 21.16 6.14
C PRO A 302 -0.43 21.22 5.49
N LYS A 303 0.00 20.15 4.81
CA LYS A 303 1.29 20.10 4.11
C LYS A 303 1.17 19.26 2.84
N HIS A 304 1.24 19.95 1.71
CA HIS A 304 1.15 19.39 0.37
C HIS A 304 2.14 20.16 -0.49
N GLU A 305 3.07 19.48 -1.16
CA GLU A 305 4.10 20.10 -2.01
C GLU A 305 4.04 19.67 -3.47
N THR A 306 3.04 18.85 -3.81
CA THR A 306 2.87 18.26 -5.14
C THR A 306 2.49 19.26 -6.21
N TYR A 307 2.99 19.02 -7.42
CA TYR A 307 2.68 19.65 -8.70
C TYR A 307 2.27 18.60 -9.75
N ALA A 308 2.88 17.41 -9.72
CA ALA A 308 2.70 16.33 -10.68
C ALA A 308 1.84 15.18 -10.15
N GLY A 309 2.03 14.78 -8.90
CA GLY A 309 1.28 13.73 -8.23
C GLY A 309 1.79 12.37 -8.63
N ILE A 310 3.04 12.07 -8.29
CA ILE A 310 3.68 10.75 -8.50
C ILE A 310 2.75 9.62 -8.05
N HIS A 311 2.45 8.67 -8.94
CA HIS A 311 1.34 7.74 -8.69
C HIS A 311 1.75 6.26 -8.80
N SER A 312 2.14 5.78 -9.97
CA SER A 312 2.48 4.37 -10.23
C SER A 312 3.75 4.24 -11.05
N PHE A 313 4.44 3.09 -10.92
CA PHE A 313 5.75 2.84 -11.50
C PHE A 313 5.75 1.60 -12.41
N ALA A 314 6.57 1.63 -13.47
CA ALA A 314 6.90 0.44 -14.26
C ALA A 314 8.33 0.53 -14.81
N GLU A 315 9.06 -0.59 -14.79
CA GLU A 315 10.40 -0.70 -15.34
C GLU A 315 10.39 -1.10 -16.81
N SER A 316 11.16 -0.40 -17.65
CA SER A 316 11.42 -0.83 -19.02
C SER A 316 12.33 -2.07 -19.02
N PRO A 317 11.90 -3.19 -19.63
CA PRO A 317 12.75 -4.38 -19.75
C PRO A 317 13.92 -4.19 -20.72
N LYS A 318 13.98 -3.09 -21.49
CA LYS A 318 15.05 -2.86 -22.49
C LYS A 318 16.27 -2.17 -21.91
N ASP A 319 16.08 -1.18 -21.03
CA ASP A 319 17.18 -0.36 -20.52
C ASP A 319 17.15 -0.08 -19.02
N GLY A 320 16.08 -0.49 -18.32
CA GLY A 320 15.87 -0.25 -16.90
C GLY A 320 15.34 1.15 -16.59
N ASN A 321 14.89 1.92 -17.59
CA ASN A 321 14.26 3.21 -17.27
C ASN A 321 12.94 3.00 -16.54
N ILE A 322 12.63 3.88 -15.58
CA ILE A 322 11.44 3.81 -14.76
C ILE A 322 10.42 4.81 -15.29
N PHE A 323 9.25 4.31 -15.66
CA PHE A 323 8.12 5.14 -16.07
C PHE A 323 7.17 5.37 -14.91
N ILE A 324 6.68 6.61 -14.81
CA ILE A 324 5.96 7.14 -13.67
C ILE A 324 4.72 7.88 -14.17
N THR A 325 3.54 7.48 -13.71
CA THR A 325 2.30 8.23 -13.94
C THR A 325 2.18 9.41 -12.97
N THR A 326 1.67 10.54 -13.48
CA THR A 326 1.50 11.78 -12.72
C THR A 326 0.03 12.14 -12.65
N SER A 327 -0.64 11.78 -11.56
CA SER A 327 -2.09 11.86 -11.40
C SER A 327 -2.67 13.28 -11.52
N TYR A 328 -1.86 14.33 -11.31
CA TYR A 328 -2.31 15.74 -11.33
C TYR A 328 -1.94 16.46 -12.63
N GLN A 329 -1.35 15.76 -13.60
CA GLN A 329 -0.80 16.35 -14.83
C GLN A 329 -1.12 15.53 -16.06
N GLN A 330 -1.12 16.17 -17.22
CA GLN A 330 -1.21 15.51 -18.53
C GLN A 330 0.18 15.20 -19.07
N ARG A 331 0.91 14.34 -18.35
CA ARG A 331 2.20 13.82 -18.81
C ARG A 331 2.46 12.42 -18.28
N LEU A 332 3.43 11.76 -18.91
CA LEU A 332 4.12 10.60 -18.39
C LEU A 332 5.55 11.03 -18.05
N VAL A 333 6.10 10.55 -16.94
CA VAL A 333 7.49 10.84 -16.54
C VAL A 333 8.34 9.60 -16.74
N GLU A 334 9.54 9.77 -17.29
CA GLU A 334 10.55 8.73 -17.43
C GLU A 334 11.78 9.12 -16.61
N PHE A 335 12.30 8.20 -15.80
CA PHE A 335 13.49 8.37 -14.99
C PHE A 335 14.55 7.36 -15.41
N ASP A 336 15.75 7.86 -15.71
CA ASP A 336 16.91 7.02 -15.99
C ASP A 336 17.69 6.77 -14.68
N PRO A 337 17.68 5.55 -14.12
CA PRO A 337 18.35 5.27 -12.85
C PRO A 337 19.89 5.29 -12.93
N LYS A 338 20.48 5.39 -14.13
CA LYS A 338 21.94 5.51 -14.30
C LYS A 338 22.36 6.97 -14.29
N THR A 339 21.66 7.82 -15.04
CA THR A 339 21.97 9.26 -15.14
C THR A 339 21.29 10.09 -14.05
N LYS A 340 20.26 9.54 -13.41
CA LYS A 340 19.38 10.20 -12.42
C LYS A 340 18.57 11.37 -13.00
N GLU A 341 18.34 11.35 -14.30
CA GLU A 341 17.63 12.42 -15.01
C GLU A 341 16.19 12.04 -15.32
N PHE A 342 15.31 13.04 -15.31
CA PHE A 342 13.89 12.91 -15.63
C PHE A 342 13.56 13.50 -17.01
N THR A 343 12.74 12.79 -17.77
CA THR A 343 12.15 13.24 -19.03
C THR A 343 10.63 13.28 -18.90
N ASN A 344 10.03 14.43 -19.22
CA ASN A 344 8.58 14.60 -19.23
C ASN A 344 8.07 14.37 -20.66
N HIS A 345 7.08 13.51 -20.81
CA HIS A 345 6.38 13.23 -22.06
C HIS A 345 4.97 13.80 -21.98
N HIS A 346 4.73 14.94 -22.62
CA HIS A 346 3.44 15.63 -22.58
C HIS A 346 2.36 14.86 -23.36
N MET A 347 1.14 14.88 -22.84
CA MET A 347 -0.06 14.38 -23.52
C MET A 347 -1.02 15.53 -23.79
N ASP A 348 -1.52 15.61 -25.02
CA ASP A 348 -2.47 16.65 -25.42
C ASP A 348 -3.90 16.42 -24.89
N ALA A 349 -4.18 15.22 -24.34
CA ALA A 349 -5.52 14.81 -23.94
C ALA A 349 -5.51 13.79 -22.79
N GLY A 350 -6.70 13.63 -22.20
CA GLY A 350 -6.98 12.71 -21.11
C GLY A 350 -6.50 13.20 -19.75
N TYR A 351 -7.05 12.65 -18.66
CA TYR A 351 -6.84 13.13 -17.31
C TYR A 351 -6.64 12.00 -16.29
N TYR A 352 -5.81 12.28 -15.29
CA TYR A 352 -5.49 11.39 -14.18
C TYR A 352 -4.82 10.06 -14.62
N PRO A 353 -3.60 10.12 -15.16
CA PRO A 353 -2.75 8.94 -15.32
C PRO A 353 -2.66 8.16 -14.01
N HIS A 354 -3.01 6.87 -14.02
CA HIS A 354 -3.14 6.07 -12.82
C HIS A 354 -2.18 4.87 -12.82
N THR A 355 -2.66 3.65 -13.09
CA THR A 355 -1.82 2.43 -12.98
C THR A 355 -1.07 2.23 -14.28
N ILE A 356 0.19 1.81 -14.23
CA ILE A 356 1.09 1.72 -15.40
C ILE A 356 1.72 0.34 -15.55
N ARG A 357 1.88 -0.12 -16.79
CA ARG A 357 2.56 -1.36 -17.17
C ARG A 357 3.33 -1.17 -18.46
N ILE A 358 4.33 -2.02 -18.70
CA ILE A 358 5.12 -2.00 -19.93
C ILE A 358 5.00 -3.36 -20.58
N ASP A 359 4.71 -3.36 -21.88
CA ASP A 359 4.62 -4.61 -22.64
C ASP A 359 5.97 -5.10 -23.17
N LYS A 360 5.97 -6.30 -23.75
CA LYS A 360 7.16 -6.92 -24.35
C LYS A 360 7.76 -6.13 -25.52
N GLN A 361 7.04 -5.16 -26.09
CA GLN A 361 7.54 -4.28 -27.14
C GLN A 361 8.17 -3.00 -26.57
N ASP A 362 8.14 -2.82 -25.25
CA ASP A 362 8.55 -1.61 -24.53
C ASP A 362 7.62 -0.40 -24.80
N ARG A 363 6.33 -0.70 -25.03
CA ARG A 363 5.28 0.32 -25.04
C ARG A 363 4.71 0.45 -23.64
N VAL A 364 4.43 1.68 -23.23
CA VAL A 364 4.02 1.99 -21.87
C VAL A 364 2.51 2.20 -21.83
N TRP A 365 1.79 1.34 -21.12
CA TRP A 365 0.33 1.33 -21.03
C TRP A 365 -0.12 1.82 -19.65
N PHE A 366 -1.12 2.69 -19.60
CA PHE A 366 -1.66 3.15 -18.33
C PHE A 366 -3.13 3.57 -18.42
N THR A 367 -3.84 3.47 -17.31
CA THR A 367 -5.22 3.95 -17.18
C THR A 367 -5.28 5.46 -16.97
N MET A 368 -6.33 6.08 -17.49
CA MET A 368 -6.63 7.50 -17.34
C MET A 368 -7.98 7.63 -16.62
N ALA A 369 -7.91 7.75 -15.29
CA ALA A 369 -9.05 7.47 -14.42
C ALA A 369 -10.22 8.44 -14.60
N LEU A 370 -9.94 9.73 -14.83
CA LEU A 370 -10.98 10.76 -14.93
C LEU A 370 -11.49 10.98 -16.36
N SER A 371 -10.70 10.64 -17.37
CA SER A 371 -11.15 10.72 -18.77
C SER A 371 -11.75 9.43 -19.32
N ASN A 372 -11.84 8.36 -18.51
CA ASN A 372 -12.37 7.06 -18.92
C ASN A 372 -11.64 6.48 -20.15
N GLN A 373 -10.31 6.47 -20.09
CA GLN A 373 -9.45 6.03 -21.19
C GLN A 373 -8.36 5.07 -20.70
N VAL A 374 -7.77 4.35 -21.65
CA VAL A 374 -6.43 3.76 -21.53
C VAL A 374 -5.50 4.47 -22.51
N ALA A 375 -4.28 4.76 -22.09
CA ALA A 375 -3.25 5.36 -22.93
C ALA A 375 -2.12 4.35 -23.18
N MET A 376 -1.54 4.42 -24.38
CA MET A 376 -0.31 3.72 -24.75
C MET A 376 0.69 4.75 -25.26
N PHE A 377 1.87 4.80 -24.65
CA PHE A 377 3.00 5.58 -25.15
C PHE A 377 3.92 4.68 -25.97
N ASP A 378 4.02 4.98 -27.27
CA ASP A 378 5.02 4.38 -28.14
C ASP A 378 6.33 5.13 -27.92
N ARG A 379 7.27 4.46 -27.27
CA ARG A 379 8.54 5.05 -26.86
C ARG A 379 9.48 5.36 -28.04
N VAL A 380 9.33 4.64 -29.17
CA VAL A 380 10.14 4.83 -30.38
C VAL A 380 9.64 6.04 -31.15
N GLU A 381 8.33 6.07 -31.40
CA GLU A 381 7.67 7.16 -32.13
C GLU A 381 7.42 8.41 -31.26
N LYS A 382 7.61 8.29 -29.95
CA LYS A 382 7.34 9.32 -28.92
C LYS A 382 5.94 9.91 -29.05
N ARG A 383 4.94 9.04 -29.21
CA ARG A 383 3.54 9.43 -29.37
C ARG A 383 2.61 8.62 -28.48
N PHE A 384 1.53 9.26 -28.06
CA PHE A 384 0.46 8.59 -27.33
C PHE A 384 -0.65 8.12 -28.28
N GLU A 385 -1.16 6.93 -28.02
CA GLU A 385 -2.42 6.42 -28.56
C GLU A 385 -3.41 6.28 -27.41
N LEU A 386 -4.59 6.88 -27.56
CA LEU A 386 -5.65 6.85 -26.54
C LEU A 386 -6.77 5.92 -26.98
N PHE A 387 -7.24 5.10 -26.06
CA PHE A 387 -8.35 4.17 -26.24
C PHE A 387 -9.52 4.65 -25.37
N ASP A 388 -10.55 5.18 -26.01
CA ASP A 388 -11.79 5.54 -25.35
C ASP A 388 -12.54 4.29 -24.90
N LEU A 389 -13.03 4.30 -23.67
CA LEU A 389 -13.78 3.20 -23.10
C LEU A 389 -15.28 3.52 -23.14
N PRO A 390 -16.15 2.51 -23.32
CA PRO A 390 -17.58 2.75 -23.37
C PRO A 390 -18.09 3.31 -22.03
N SER A 391 -19.02 4.25 -22.08
CA SER A 391 -19.82 4.70 -20.92
C SER A 391 -21.02 3.78 -20.72
N ARG A 392 -21.51 3.65 -19.48
CA ARG A 392 -22.71 2.85 -19.15
C ARG A 392 -24.00 3.53 -19.61
N ASN A 393 -24.04 4.86 -19.56
CA ASN A 393 -25.22 5.66 -19.87
C ASN A 393 -24.86 7.05 -20.42
N THR A 394 -25.87 7.81 -20.83
CA THR A 394 -25.71 9.15 -21.42
C THR A 394 -25.21 10.20 -20.43
N GLN A 395 -25.56 10.08 -19.15
CA GLN A 395 -25.06 10.97 -18.09
C GLN A 395 -23.54 10.84 -17.98
N GLU A 396 -23.01 9.62 -17.96
CA GLU A 396 -21.57 9.37 -17.99
C GLU A 396 -20.91 9.92 -19.26
N SER A 397 -21.49 9.68 -20.44
CA SER A 397 -20.94 10.23 -21.69
C SER A 397 -20.81 11.76 -21.62
N LEU A 398 -21.82 12.44 -21.06
CA LEU A 398 -21.81 13.89 -20.87
C LEU A 398 -20.75 14.31 -19.85
N THR A 399 -20.70 13.67 -18.67
CA THR A 399 -19.70 14.00 -17.64
C THR A 399 -18.27 13.84 -18.16
N ILE A 400 -17.98 12.76 -18.88
CA ILE A 400 -16.66 12.51 -19.50
C ILE A 400 -16.35 13.58 -20.55
N SER A 401 -17.29 13.89 -21.43
CA SER A 401 -17.09 14.89 -22.50
C SER A 401 -16.83 16.30 -21.96
N PHE A 402 -17.40 16.64 -20.81
CA PHE A 402 -17.21 17.94 -20.16
C PHE A 402 -16.09 17.95 -19.10
N MET A 403 -15.33 16.86 -18.94
CA MET A 403 -14.33 16.71 -17.88
C MET A 403 -13.32 17.86 -17.85
N GLY A 404 -12.79 18.30 -19.00
CA GLY A 404 -11.85 19.43 -19.03
C GLY A 404 -12.44 20.74 -18.48
N ILE A 405 -13.74 20.99 -18.69
CA ILE A 405 -14.43 22.17 -18.13
C ILE A 405 -14.62 21.99 -16.62
N ILE A 406 -15.02 20.79 -16.19
CA ILE A 406 -15.19 20.47 -14.76
C ILE A 406 -13.88 20.70 -14.01
N LEU A 407 -12.76 20.17 -14.51
CA LEU A 407 -11.45 20.34 -13.89
C LEU A 407 -11.03 21.81 -13.83
N LYS A 408 -11.23 22.58 -14.90
CA LYS A 408 -10.91 24.00 -14.91
C LYS A 408 -11.74 24.81 -13.90
N LEU A 409 -13.01 24.45 -13.71
CA LEU A 409 -13.85 25.07 -12.70
C LEU A 409 -13.42 24.66 -11.28
N MET A 410 -13.03 23.40 -11.09
CA MET A 410 -12.48 22.91 -9.82
C MET A 410 -11.16 23.61 -9.47
N GLU A 411 -10.28 23.81 -10.46
CA GLU A 411 -9.04 24.57 -10.34
C GLU A 411 -9.30 26.00 -9.86
N TRP A 412 -10.37 26.65 -10.36
CA TRP A 412 -10.82 27.97 -9.87
C TRP A 412 -11.48 27.95 -8.49
N GLY A 413 -11.49 26.81 -7.80
CA GLY A 413 -12.04 26.67 -6.45
C GLY A 413 -13.56 26.59 -6.40
N VAL A 414 -14.25 26.31 -7.52
CA VAL A 414 -15.69 26.06 -7.50
C VAL A 414 -15.93 24.67 -6.90
N PRO A 415 -16.72 24.53 -5.82
CA PRO A 415 -16.90 23.25 -5.12
C PRO A 415 -17.92 22.36 -5.85
N ILE A 416 -17.68 22.05 -7.13
CA ILE A 416 -18.58 21.29 -8.00
C ILE A 416 -18.93 19.93 -7.38
N ALA A 417 -17.95 19.28 -6.74
CA ALA A 417 -18.14 17.98 -6.09
C ALA A 417 -19.21 17.99 -4.98
N ASN A 418 -19.46 19.13 -4.35
CA ASN A 418 -20.47 19.28 -3.30
C ASN A 418 -21.82 19.76 -3.85
N TRP A 419 -21.90 20.17 -5.12
CA TRP A 419 -23.08 20.79 -5.72
C TRP A 419 -23.74 19.94 -6.81
N VAL A 420 -23.05 18.89 -7.28
CA VAL A 420 -23.56 17.96 -8.27
C VAL A 420 -24.00 16.69 -7.57
N SER A 421 -25.28 16.34 -7.72
CA SER A 421 -25.86 15.12 -7.16
C SER A 421 -25.09 13.88 -7.59
N ILE A 422 -24.82 12.99 -6.65
CA ILE A 422 -24.20 11.69 -6.91
C ILE A 422 -25.26 10.61 -6.68
N ASP A 423 -25.59 9.86 -7.74
CA ASP A 423 -26.51 8.73 -7.62
C ASP A 423 -25.87 7.53 -6.92
N GLU A 424 -26.70 6.55 -6.55
CA GLU A 424 -26.31 5.35 -5.79
C GLU A 424 -25.26 4.49 -6.51
N GLN A 425 -25.19 4.54 -7.84
CA GLN A 425 -24.17 3.83 -8.63
C GLN A 425 -22.88 4.64 -8.77
N SER A 426 -22.81 5.79 -8.10
CA SER A 426 -21.76 6.81 -8.28
C SER A 426 -21.58 7.21 -9.74
N SER A 427 -22.65 7.13 -10.54
CA SER A 427 -22.58 7.31 -11.99
C SER A 427 -22.08 8.71 -12.36
N GLY A 428 -21.41 8.80 -13.50
CA GLY A 428 -20.68 9.98 -13.96
C GLY A 428 -19.20 9.74 -14.18
N LEU A 429 -18.57 8.77 -13.49
CA LEU A 429 -17.18 8.36 -13.73
C LEU A 429 -17.01 6.85 -13.60
N PRO A 430 -16.79 6.10 -14.69
CA PRO A 430 -16.50 4.66 -14.62
C PRO A 430 -15.17 4.32 -13.92
N MET A 431 -14.21 5.24 -13.96
CA MET A 431 -12.91 5.18 -13.29
C MET A 431 -12.07 3.94 -13.64
N PRO A 432 -11.46 3.89 -14.84
CA PRO A 432 -10.43 2.92 -15.16
C PRO A 432 -9.30 3.00 -14.13
N TYR A 433 -8.94 1.86 -13.53
CA TYR A 433 -8.14 1.85 -12.31
C TYR A 433 -6.91 0.95 -12.44
N GLY A 434 -6.97 -0.32 -12.03
CA GLY A 434 -5.91 -1.30 -12.29
C GLY A 434 -5.80 -1.63 -13.78
N ILE A 435 -4.57 -1.91 -14.22
CA ILE A 435 -4.27 -2.42 -15.56
C ILE A 435 -3.21 -3.52 -15.44
N ASP A 436 -3.30 -4.53 -16.29
CA ASP A 436 -2.26 -5.52 -16.47
C ASP A 436 -2.22 -6.06 -17.91
N ILE A 437 -1.10 -6.68 -18.26
CA ILE A 437 -0.87 -7.20 -19.61
C ILE A 437 -0.68 -8.69 -19.53
N THR A 438 -1.57 -9.44 -20.16
CA THR A 438 -1.54 -10.90 -20.14
C THR A 438 -0.35 -11.44 -20.96
N PRO A 439 0.10 -12.70 -20.74
CA PRO A 439 1.22 -13.28 -21.47
C PRO A 439 1.10 -13.24 -23.01
N ASN A 440 -0.14 -13.27 -23.53
CA ASN A 440 -0.47 -13.15 -24.96
C ASN A 440 -0.43 -11.70 -25.50
N GLY A 441 -0.27 -10.70 -24.62
CA GLY A 441 -0.14 -9.28 -24.94
C GLY A 441 -1.44 -8.49 -24.84
N ASP A 442 -2.58 -9.10 -24.53
CA ASP A 442 -3.84 -8.36 -24.34
C ASP A 442 -3.76 -7.49 -23.08
N ILE A 443 -4.44 -6.35 -23.14
CA ILE A 443 -4.42 -5.37 -22.07
C ILE A 443 -5.73 -5.45 -21.31
N TRP A 444 -5.67 -5.81 -20.04
CA TRP A 444 -6.83 -5.90 -19.18
C TRP A 444 -6.84 -4.78 -18.15
N PHE A 445 -8.02 -4.25 -17.87
CA PHE A 445 -8.19 -3.16 -16.92
C PHE A 445 -9.47 -3.31 -16.10
N ALA A 446 -9.45 -2.77 -14.89
CA ALA A 446 -10.64 -2.69 -14.03
C ALA A 446 -11.31 -1.32 -14.20
N ARG A 447 -12.64 -1.27 -14.10
CA ARG A 447 -13.44 -0.03 -14.06
C ARG A 447 -14.12 0.05 -12.69
N LEU A 448 -13.44 0.73 -11.76
CA LEU A 448 -13.72 0.66 -10.33
C LEU A 448 -15.14 1.08 -9.96
N LEU A 449 -15.69 2.11 -10.59
CA LEU A 449 -17.03 2.63 -10.27
C LEU A 449 -18.09 2.16 -11.27
N ALA A 450 -17.72 1.28 -12.20
CA ALA A 450 -18.60 0.71 -13.20
C ALA A 450 -18.77 -0.81 -13.07
N ASP A 451 -18.36 -1.40 -11.94
CA ASP A 451 -18.54 -2.84 -11.62
C ASP A 451 -18.21 -3.77 -12.80
N SER A 452 -17.12 -3.48 -13.50
CA SER A 452 -16.73 -4.20 -14.70
C SER A 452 -15.21 -4.25 -14.88
N ILE A 453 -14.76 -5.23 -15.65
CA ILE A 453 -13.42 -5.29 -16.23
C ILE A 453 -13.51 -5.10 -17.74
N GLY A 454 -12.39 -4.78 -18.37
CA GLY A 454 -12.33 -4.66 -19.83
C GLY A 454 -11.02 -5.16 -20.40
N LYS A 455 -11.04 -5.46 -21.69
CA LYS A 455 -9.94 -5.95 -22.50
C LYS A 455 -9.74 -5.04 -23.70
N ILE A 456 -8.49 -4.70 -24.01
CA ILE A 456 -8.08 -4.20 -25.32
C ILE A 456 -7.29 -5.32 -25.99
N ASP A 457 -7.82 -5.80 -27.12
CA ASP A 457 -7.13 -6.82 -27.91
C ASP A 457 -5.83 -6.24 -28.49
N ALA A 458 -4.72 -6.93 -28.24
CA ALA A 458 -3.40 -6.40 -28.56
C ALA A 458 -3.20 -6.10 -30.05
N LYS A 459 -3.89 -6.86 -30.93
CA LYS A 459 -3.73 -6.88 -32.38
C LYS A 459 -4.73 -5.98 -33.09
N THR A 460 -6.00 -6.15 -32.77
CA THR A 460 -7.13 -5.45 -33.41
C THR A 460 -7.44 -4.13 -32.74
N LYS A 461 -6.94 -3.90 -31.52
CA LYS A 461 -7.23 -2.72 -30.69
C LYS A 461 -8.70 -2.59 -30.27
N GLN A 462 -9.49 -3.64 -30.45
CA GLN A 462 -10.89 -3.64 -30.04
C GLN A 462 -11.01 -3.67 -28.51
N VAL A 463 -11.88 -2.79 -27.98
CA VAL A 463 -12.23 -2.76 -26.55
C VAL A 463 -13.46 -3.65 -26.32
N THR A 464 -13.41 -4.51 -25.31
CA THR A 464 -14.53 -5.34 -24.83
C THR A 464 -14.67 -5.18 -23.32
N VAL A 465 -15.91 -5.13 -22.82
CA VAL A 465 -16.21 -4.97 -21.38
C VAL A 465 -16.98 -6.18 -20.88
N TYR A 466 -16.67 -6.59 -19.65
CA TYR A 466 -17.28 -7.71 -18.93
C TYR A 466 -17.76 -7.22 -17.57
N GLU A 467 -19.06 -7.36 -17.31
CA GLU A 467 -19.65 -7.05 -16.01
C GLU A 467 -19.15 -8.03 -14.95
N THR A 468 -18.84 -7.53 -13.76
CA THR A 468 -18.43 -8.38 -12.63
C THR A 468 -19.64 -8.77 -11.77
N PRO A 469 -19.68 -9.99 -11.22
CA PRO A 469 -20.75 -10.41 -10.29
C PRO A 469 -20.53 -9.87 -8.86
N PHE A 470 -19.72 -8.82 -8.71
CA PHE A 470 -19.29 -8.22 -7.45
C PHE A 470 -18.99 -6.74 -7.66
N LYS A 471 -18.90 -5.96 -6.57
CA LYS A 471 -18.71 -4.52 -6.61
C LYS A 471 -17.24 -4.10 -6.59
N GLY A 472 -16.94 -3.01 -7.29
CA GLY A 472 -15.66 -2.31 -7.14
C GLY A 472 -14.40 -3.12 -7.47
N PRO A 473 -14.28 -3.73 -8.67
CA PRO A 473 -13.01 -4.32 -9.10
C PRO A 473 -11.94 -3.23 -9.11
N ARG A 474 -10.90 -3.37 -8.28
CA ARG A 474 -9.94 -2.29 -8.03
C ARG A 474 -8.65 -2.45 -8.82
N ARG A 475 -7.72 -3.26 -8.34
CA ARG A 475 -6.46 -3.58 -9.03
C ARG A 475 -6.44 -5.05 -9.41
N LEU A 476 -5.98 -5.33 -10.63
CA LEU A 476 -5.89 -6.68 -11.19
C LEU A 476 -4.45 -6.99 -11.62
N ARG A 477 -4.08 -8.28 -11.58
CA ARG A 477 -2.82 -8.82 -12.10
C ARG A 477 -3.06 -10.17 -12.74
N THR A 478 -2.21 -10.53 -13.69
CA THR A 478 -2.32 -11.76 -14.45
C THR A 478 -1.40 -12.83 -13.90
N ASP A 479 -1.86 -14.08 -13.85
CA ASP A 479 -0.98 -15.23 -13.59
C ASP A 479 -0.26 -15.75 -14.85
N SER A 480 0.62 -16.73 -14.67
CA SER A 480 1.40 -17.35 -15.74
C SER A 480 0.54 -18.03 -16.82
N LYS A 481 -0.73 -18.35 -16.49
CA LYS A 481 -1.70 -19.04 -17.36
C LYS A 481 -2.64 -18.05 -18.07
N GLY A 482 -2.54 -16.76 -17.78
CA GLY A 482 -3.37 -15.72 -18.38
C GLY A 482 -4.70 -15.48 -17.65
N ASN A 483 -4.93 -16.06 -16.47
CA ASN A 483 -6.09 -15.70 -15.65
C ASN A 483 -5.83 -14.37 -14.95
N LEU A 484 -6.89 -13.62 -14.72
CA LEU A 484 -6.82 -12.37 -13.97
C LEU A 484 -7.18 -12.63 -12.52
N TRP A 485 -6.37 -12.12 -11.60
CA TRP A 485 -6.67 -12.02 -10.19
C TRP A 485 -7.04 -10.58 -9.88
N ILE A 486 -8.17 -10.36 -9.22
CA ILE A 486 -8.80 -9.05 -9.03
C ILE A 486 -9.07 -8.85 -7.55
N ALA A 487 -8.65 -7.70 -7.01
CA ALA A 487 -9.03 -7.29 -5.66
C ALA A 487 -10.47 -6.72 -5.67
N ALA A 488 -11.38 -7.35 -4.94
CA ALA A 488 -12.76 -6.90 -4.77
C ALA A 488 -12.89 -6.16 -3.43
N PHE A 489 -12.62 -4.85 -3.48
CA PHE A 489 -12.32 -4.04 -2.30
C PHE A 489 -13.42 -4.03 -1.22
N PRO A 490 -14.71 -3.75 -1.52
CA PRO A 490 -15.75 -3.74 -0.49
C PRO A 490 -16.29 -5.14 -0.14
N GLU A 491 -15.84 -6.18 -0.84
CA GLU A 491 -16.38 -7.54 -0.75
C GLU A 491 -15.51 -8.47 0.12
N SER A 492 -14.37 -7.97 0.65
CA SER A 492 -13.45 -8.75 1.48
C SER A 492 -12.95 -10.04 0.80
N MET A 493 -12.72 -10.00 -0.51
CA MET A 493 -12.29 -11.16 -1.30
C MET A 493 -11.34 -10.78 -2.44
N ILE A 494 -10.66 -11.79 -2.99
CA ILE A 494 -10.09 -11.72 -4.34
C ILE A 494 -10.92 -12.58 -5.28
N VAL A 495 -10.92 -12.23 -6.57
CA VAL A 495 -11.68 -12.93 -7.60
C VAL A 495 -10.76 -13.31 -8.75
N LYS A 496 -10.82 -14.56 -9.19
CA LYS A 496 -10.16 -15.02 -10.41
C LYS A 496 -11.12 -14.94 -11.58
N PHE A 497 -10.66 -14.42 -12.72
CA PHE A 497 -11.38 -14.46 -13.99
C PHE A 497 -10.58 -15.28 -15.02
N ASP A 498 -11.21 -16.32 -15.56
CA ASP A 498 -10.69 -17.14 -16.66
C ASP A 498 -11.20 -16.53 -17.99
N PRO A 499 -10.35 -15.85 -18.77
CA PRO A 499 -10.79 -15.15 -19.98
C PRO A 499 -11.14 -16.08 -21.14
N ILE A 500 -10.82 -17.37 -21.06
CA ILE A 500 -11.20 -18.36 -22.09
C ILE A 500 -12.63 -18.84 -21.84
N LYS A 501 -12.98 -19.07 -20.57
CA LYS A 501 -14.32 -19.52 -20.16
C LYS A 501 -15.28 -18.37 -19.85
N GLU A 502 -14.75 -17.16 -19.74
CA GLU A 502 -15.45 -15.97 -19.25
C GLU A 502 -16.13 -16.22 -17.90
N ALA A 503 -15.40 -16.88 -16.99
CA ALA A 503 -15.93 -17.35 -15.71
C ALA A 503 -15.19 -16.73 -14.53
N PHE A 504 -15.96 -16.29 -13.53
CA PHE A 504 -15.46 -15.76 -12.26
C PHE A 504 -15.43 -16.85 -11.18
N THR A 505 -14.42 -16.81 -10.32
CA THR A 505 -14.31 -17.66 -9.13
C THR A 505 -13.91 -16.81 -7.94
N ASN A 506 -14.72 -16.83 -6.89
CA ASN A 506 -14.52 -16.02 -5.69
C ASN A 506 -13.64 -16.75 -4.67
N TYR A 507 -12.74 -16.00 -4.04
CA TYR A 507 -11.86 -16.48 -2.98
C TYR A 507 -11.96 -15.50 -1.78
N PRO A 508 -12.90 -15.76 -0.85
CA PRO A 508 -13.05 -14.95 0.36
C PRO A 508 -11.76 -14.93 1.18
N ILE A 509 -11.34 -13.75 1.63
CA ILE A 509 -10.17 -13.64 2.50
C ILE A 509 -10.57 -14.14 3.91
N PRO A 510 -9.84 -15.09 4.52
CA PRO A 510 -10.19 -15.69 5.81
C PRO A 510 -9.82 -14.79 7.01
N VAL A 511 -10.30 -13.55 6.99
CA VAL A 511 -10.14 -12.56 8.06
C VAL A 511 -11.36 -12.59 8.97
N TYR A 512 -11.14 -12.65 10.28
CA TYR A 512 -12.22 -12.64 11.25
C TYR A 512 -12.39 -11.27 11.91
N PRO A 513 -13.64 -10.77 12.04
CA PRO A 513 -14.89 -11.36 11.51
C PRO A 513 -14.93 -11.44 9.99
N LEU A 514 -15.53 -12.50 9.43
CA LEU A 514 -15.58 -12.70 7.97
C LEU A 514 -16.26 -11.53 7.28
N GLY A 515 -15.78 -11.16 6.09
CA GLY A 515 -16.33 -10.04 5.33
C GLY A 515 -15.83 -8.66 5.77
N SER A 516 -14.81 -8.58 6.64
CA SER A 516 -14.35 -7.30 7.22
C SER A 516 -13.01 -6.78 6.66
N GLU A 517 -12.41 -7.47 5.68
CA GLU A 517 -11.20 -7.00 4.99
C GLU A 517 -11.54 -6.10 3.79
N SER A 518 -10.60 -5.24 3.39
CA SER A 518 -10.70 -4.37 2.23
C SER A 518 -9.42 -4.41 1.37
N PRO A 519 -9.21 -5.47 0.57
CA PRO A 519 -7.97 -5.65 -0.18
C PRO A 519 -7.83 -4.58 -1.27
N TYR A 520 -6.84 -3.70 -1.16
CA TYR A 520 -6.65 -2.60 -2.11
C TYR A 520 -6.00 -3.04 -3.42
N SER A 521 -4.97 -3.85 -3.33
CA SER A 521 -4.28 -4.40 -4.48
C SER A 521 -3.76 -5.81 -4.21
N LEU A 522 -3.29 -6.43 -5.28
CA LEU A 522 -2.61 -7.72 -5.24
C LEU A 522 -1.48 -7.75 -6.28
N ASN A 523 -0.56 -8.70 -6.11
CA ASN A 523 0.45 -9.08 -7.09
C ASN A 523 0.57 -10.60 -7.17
N VAL A 524 0.95 -11.14 -8.34
CA VAL A 524 1.08 -12.58 -8.56
C VAL A 524 2.55 -12.91 -8.74
N ASP A 525 3.09 -13.71 -7.82
CA ASP A 525 4.38 -14.38 -8.00
C ASP A 525 4.19 -15.50 -9.02
N THR A 526 4.42 -15.18 -10.28
CA THR A 526 4.24 -16.14 -11.39
C THR A 526 5.27 -17.28 -11.39
N GLU A 527 6.36 -17.18 -10.62
CA GLU A 527 7.33 -18.27 -10.48
C GLU A 527 6.90 -19.29 -9.43
N ARG A 528 6.25 -18.82 -8.36
CA ARG A 528 5.82 -19.64 -7.23
C ARG A 528 4.33 -19.98 -7.24
N ASP A 529 3.55 -19.39 -8.15
CA ASP A 529 2.09 -19.47 -8.24
C ASP A 529 1.40 -19.02 -6.93
N ILE A 530 1.80 -17.85 -6.43
CA ILE A 530 1.29 -17.25 -5.20
C ILE A 530 0.71 -15.88 -5.48
N VAL A 531 -0.51 -15.63 -5.03
CA VAL A 531 -1.09 -14.28 -5.02
C VAL A 531 -0.74 -13.62 -3.69
N TRP A 532 -0.15 -12.44 -3.73
CA TRP A 532 0.11 -11.57 -2.58
C TRP A 532 -0.92 -10.45 -2.53
N ILE A 533 -1.51 -10.19 -1.37
CA ILE A 533 -2.67 -9.30 -1.21
C ILE A 533 -2.44 -8.33 -0.05
N ASN A 534 -2.81 -7.07 -0.25
CA ASN A 534 -2.86 -6.07 0.81
C ASN A 534 -4.00 -6.35 1.81
N GLY A 535 -3.73 -6.19 3.11
CA GLY A 535 -4.73 -6.13 4.18
C GLY A 535 -4.80 -4.73 4.78
N ASN A 536 -5.89 -4.02 4.57
CA ASN A 536 -5.98 -2.59 4.90
C ASN A 536 -6.80 -2.28 6.12
N THR A 537 -7.66 -3.19 6.56
CA THR A 537 -8.41 -3.03 7.81
C THR A 537 -7.91 -3.97 8.92
N SER A 538 -7.14 -5.00 8.58
CA SER A 538 -6.63 -6.03 9.52
C SER A 538 -5.20 -5.80 10.04
N ASP A 539 -4.49 -4.78 9.53
CA ASP A 539 -3.07 -4.55 9.79
C ASP A 539 -2.19 -5.73 9.33
N ALA A 540 -2.36 -6.20 8.09
CA ALA A 540 -1.69 -7.41 7.61
C ALA A 540 -1.37 -7.42 6.10
N LEU A 541 -0.56 -8.40 5.70
CA LEU A 541 -0.46 -8.90 4.33
C LEU A 541 -0.96 -10.34 4.25
N TYR A 542 -1.40 -10.75 3.07
CA TYR A 542 -1.84 -12.13 2.82
C TYR A 542 -1.10 -12.74 1.65
N SER A 543 -0.94 -14.06 1.71
CA SER A 543 -0.66 -14.87 0.53
C SER A 543 -1.74 -15.91 0.31
N TYR A 544 -1.97 -16.23 -0.96
CA TYR A 544 -2.79 -17.35 -1.40
C TYR A 544 -1.97 -18.21 -2.37
N GLU A 545 -1.60 -19.41 -1.95
CA GLU A 545 -0.91 -20.40 -2.79
C GLU A 545 -1.94 -21.05 -3.72
N ILE A 546 -1.86 -20.78 -5.03
CA ILE A 546 -2.92 -21.12 -6.00
C ILE A 546 -3.16 -22.62 -6.10
N ASP A 547 -2.08 -23.40 -6.23
CA ASP A 547 -2.18 -24.86 -6.42
C ASP A 547 -2.50 -25.60 -5.11
N ALA A 548 -2.08 -25.04 -3.97
CA ALA A 548 -2.30 -25.64 -2.64
C ALA A 548 -3.64 -25.24 -1.99
N ASP A 549 -4.34 -24.26 -2.58
CA ASP A 549 -5.56 -23.65 -2.02
C ASP A 549 -5.39 -23.23 -0.55
N LYS A 550 -4.28 -22.53 -0.27
CA LYS A 550 -3.85 -22.23 1.10
C LYS A 550 -3.62 -20.74 1.29
N TRP A 551 -4.25 -20.21 2.34
CA TRP A 551 -4.07 -18.83 2.80
C TRP A 551 -3.02 -18.73 3.90
N THR A 552 -2.26 -17.63 3.87
CA THR A 552 -1.40 -17.21 4.99
C THR A 552 -1.68 -15.77 5.37
N HIS A 553 -1.68 -15.49 6.66
CA HIS A 553 -1.86 -14.16 7.24
C HIS A 553 -0.56 -13.70 7.92
N TYR A 554 -0.01 -12.57 7.48
CA TYR A 554 1.21 -11.96 8.01
C TYR A 554 0.88 -10.63 8.69
N PRO A 555 0.81 -10.58 10.04
CA PRO A 555 0.50 -9.34 10.75
C PRO A 555 1.63 -8.32 10.64
N MET A 556 1.29 -7.05 10.46
CA MET A 556 2.23 -5.95 10.33
C MET A 556 2.69 -5.41 11.70
N PRO A 557 3.94 -4.92 11.83
CA PRO A 557 4.48 -4.45 13.10
C PRO A 557 3.70 -3.31 13.77
N LYS A 558 3.01 -2.49 12.97
CA LYS A 558 2.29 -1.31 13.41
C LYS A 558 0.78 -1.51 13.29
N ARG A 559 0.03 -0.95 14.25
CA ARG A 559 -1.42 -0.82 14.11
C ARG A 559 -1.75 0.26 13.08
N VAL A 560 -2.96 0.17 12.54
CA VAL A 560 -3.45 1.11 11.52
C VAL A 560 -2.52 1.14 10.30
N THR A 561 -2.08 -0.05 9.87
CA THR A 561 -1.24 -0.23 8.68
C THR A 561 -2.13 -0.33 7.45
N PHE A 562 -2.05 0.68 6.59
CA PHE A 562 -2.77 0.70 5.31
C PHE A 562 -1.77 0.46 4.19
N THR A 563 -1.94 -0.59 3.39
CA THR A 563 -1.01 -0.94 2.31
C THR A 563 -1.66 -0.72 0.94
N ARG A 564 -0.89 -0.38 -0.10
CA ARG A 564 -1.47 0.07 -1.38
C ARG A 564 -0.98 -0.68 -2.61
N ASP A 565 0.26 -1.15 -2.58
CA ASP A 565 0.89 -1.89 -3.67
C ASP A 565 1.75 -3.01 -3.11
N VAL A 566 2.08 -4.00 -3.93
CA VAL A 566 2.90 -5.14 -3.55
C VAL A 566 3.86 -5.47 -4.67
N GLU A 567 5.15 -5.46 -4.37
CA GLU A 567 6.23 -5.85 -5.28
C GLU A 567 6.93 -7.11 -4.79
N ILE A 568 7.34 -7.97 -5.72
CA ILE A 568 7.90 -9.29 -5.42
C ILE A 568 9.29 -9.34 -6.03
N ALA A 569 10.30 -9.48 -5.18
CA ALA A 569 11.67 -9.66 -5.62
C ALA A 569 11.87 -11.09 -6.19
N PRO A 570 12.85 -11.31 -7.08
CA PRO A 570 13.12 -12.64 -7.65
C PRO A 570 13.40 -13.73 -6.60
N ASN A 571 13.96 -13.36 -5.45
CA ASN A 571 14.20 -14.29 -4.35
C ASN A 571 12.93 -14.67 -3.56
N GLY A 572 11.81 -14.01 -3.84
CA GLY A 572 10.53 -14.20 -3.17
C GLY A 572 10.22 -13.19 -2.05
N ASP A 573 11.15 -12.29 -1.74
CA ASP A 573 10.85 -11.25 -0.75
C ASP A 573 9.76 -10.31 -1.27
N VAL A 574 8.86 -9.92 -0.38
CA VAL A 574 7.69 -9.12 -0.71
C VAL A 574 7.87 -7.73 -0.14
N TYR A 575 7.70 -6.71 -0.97
CA TYR A 575 7.82 -5.31 -0.59
C TYR A 575 6.46 -4.61 -0.66
N THR A 576 6.16 -3.79 0.33
CA THR A 576 4.99 -2.90 0.37
C THR A 576 5.34 -1.64 1.13
N THR A 577 4.45 -0.66 1.14
CA THR A 577 4.55 0.52 2.00
C THR A 577 3.35 0.65 2.92
N ASN A 578 3.54 1.33 4.05
CA ASN A 578 2.42 1.91 4.79
C ASN A 578 2.07 3.27 4.17
N SER A 579 0.86 3.34 3.62
CA SER A 579 0.41 4.29 2.61
C SER A 579 -0.84 5.06 3.04
N SER A 580 -1.10 5.14 4.35
CA SER A 580 -2.23 5.92 4.88
C SER A 580 -2.14 7.35 4.36
N PHE A 581 -3.25 7.84 3.82
CA PHE A 581 -3.40 9.25 3.49
C PHE A 581 -4.46 9.86 4.41
N PRO A 582 -4.06 10.63 5.42
CA PRO A 582 -2.69 11.00 5.82
C PRO A 582 -1.95 9.96 6.69
N SER A 583 -0.61 10.02 6.70
CA SER A 583 0.23 9.09 7.46
C SER A 583 0.09 9.21 8.97
N TRP A 584 -0.41 10.33 9.50
CA TRP A 584 -0.70 10.47 10.94
C TRP A 584 -1.80 9.55 11.49
N HIS A 585 -2.51 8.80 10.64
CA HIS A 585 -3.40 7.73 11.11
C HIS A 585 -2.63 6.47 11.54
N ILE A 586 -1.41 6.26 11.04
CA ILE A 586 -0.54 5.17 11.44
C ILE A 586 -0.24 5.29 12.93
N GLU A 587 -0.13 4.17 13.64
CA GLU A 587 0.13 4.13 15.10
C GLU A 587 1.20 5.13 15.59
N ASP A 588 2.27 5.33 14.82
CA ASP A 588 3.38 6.22 15.14
C ASP A 588 3.54 7.40 14.16
N ALA A 589 2.52 7.64 13.32
CA ALA A 589 2.52 8.66 12.28
C ALA A 589 3.67 8.54 11.25
N GLN A 590 4.34 7.40 11.17
CA GLN A 590 5.54 7.23 10.34
C GLN A 590 5.27 6.29 9.15
N PRO A 591 5.25 6.79 7.90
CA PRO A 591 5.27 5.94 6.72
C PRO A 591 6.52 5.09 6.68
N THR A 592 6.44 3.94 6.03
CA THR A 592 7.48 2.90 6.13
C THR A 592 7.50 2.06 4.87
N LEU A 593 8.70 1.82 4.32
CA LEU A 593 8.94 0.72 3.39
C LEU A 593 9.07 -0.57 4.18
N ILE A 594 8.34 -1.60 3.79
CA ILE A 594 8.25 -2.88 4.51
C ILE A 594 8.69 -3.98 3.55
N ARG A 595 9.67 -4.80 3.98
CA ARG A 595 10.06 -6.06 3.35
C ARG A 595 9.61 -7.21 4.24
N LEU A 596 8.74 -8.07 3.72
CA LEU A 596 8.39 -9.36 4.29
C LEU A 596 9.26 -10.42 3.60
N LYS A 597 10.05 -11.17 4.37
CA LYS A 597 10.61 -12.45 3.94
C LYS A 597 9.65 -13.55 4.38
N PRO A 598 8.84 -14.10 3.47
CA PRO A 598 7.83 -15.08 3.84
C PRO A 598 8.44 -16.46 4.02
N VAL A 599 7.62 -17.35 4.57
CA VAL A 599 7.92 -18.78 4.65
C VAL A 599 7.19 -19.44 3.49
N TYR A 600 7.92 -20.07 2.58
CA TYR A 600 7.32 -20.86 1.53
C TYR A 600 7.06 -22.27 2.03
N SER A 601 5.88 -22.81 1.71
CA SER A 601 5.64 -24.24 1.84
C SER A 601 6.72 -24.96 1.02
N MET A 602 7.62 -25.70 1.66
CA MET A 602 8.61 -26.50 0.92
C MET A 602 7.86 -27.49 0.02
N LYS A 603 8.11 -27.43 -1.29
CA LYS A 603 7.55 -28.37 -2.27
C LYS A 603 8.05 -29.79 -2.05
#